data_AF-A0A101W7S2-F1
#
_entry.id   AF-A0A101W7S2-F1
#
_cell.length_a   1.000
_cell.length_b   1.000
_cell.length_c   1.000
_cell.angle_alpha   90.00
_cell.angle_beta   90.00
_cell.angle_gamma   90.00
#
_symmetry.space_group_name_H-M   'P 1'
#
loop_
_entity.id
_entity.type
_entity.pdbx_description
1 polymer ?
#
loop_
_entity_poly.entity_id
_entity_poly.type
_entity_poly.pdbx_seq_one_letter_code
_entity_poly.pdbx_strand_id
1 'polypeptide(L)' 'MNLKRIFGALLTALGIGALIYTAVLFVNSGGDSNFAIRNLVVFGILGIIFFAAGISLVRTTKDES' A
#
# COMPACT_ATOMS: atom_id res chain seq x y z
N MET A 1 -5.18 -12.08 -20.16
CA MET A 1 -4.99 -12.11 -18.69
C MET A 1 -6.19 -11.46 -18.05
N ASN A 2 -6.74 -12.07 -17.00
CA ASN A 2 -7.90 -11.51 -16.31
C ASN A 2 -7.61 -10.09 -15.79
N LEU A 3 -8.43 -9.12 -16.18
CA LEU A 3 -8.29 -7.70 -15.80
C LEU A 3 -8.19 -7.55 -14.28
N LYS A 4 -8.93 -8.38 -13.54
CA LYS A 4 -8.89 -8.47 -12.08
C LYS A 4 -7.49 -8.78 -11.53
N ARG A 5 -6.71 -9.63 -12.20
CA ARG A 5 -5.35 -10.01 -11.79
C ARG A 5 -4.34 -8.89 -12.07
N ILE A 6 -4.52 -8.15 -13.17
CA ILE A 6 -3.68 -6.99 -13.50
C ILE A 6 -3.90 -5.85 -12.50
N PHE A 7 -5.17 -5.56 -12.18
CA PHE A 7 -5.51 -4.55 -11.16
C PHE A 7 -4.99 -4.95 -9.78
N GLY A 8 -5.09 -6.23 -9.40
CA GLY A 8 -4.55 -6.71 -8.14
C GLY A 8 -3.03 -6.54 -8.06
N ALA A 9 -2.29 -6.91 -9.12
CA ALA A 9 -0.84 -6.77 -9.20
C ALA A 9 -0.39 -5.30 -9.18
N LEU A 10 -1.11 -4.43 -9.89
CA LEU A 10 -0.85 -2.98 -9.89
C LEU A 10 -1.08 -2.38 -8.49
N LEU A 11 -2.18 -2.75 -7.84
CA LEU A 11 -2.53 -2.26 -6.51
C LEU A 11 -1.54 -2.75 -5.45
N THR A 12 -1.01 -3.97 -5.58
CA THR A 12 0.06 -4.46 -4.69
C THR A 12 1.36 -3.70 -4.90
N ALA A 13 1.76 -3.43 -6.15
CA ALA A 13 2.95 -2.64 -6.44
C ALA A 13 2.84 -1.22 -5.86
N LEU A 14 1.67 -0.58 -5.99
CA LEU A 14 1.39 0.72 -5.38
C LEU A 14 1.38 0.65 -3.84
N GLY A 15 0.82 -0.41 -3.25
CA GLY A 15 0.84 -0.63 -1.80
C GLY A 15 2.26 -0.75 -1.25
N ILE A 16 3.12 -1.52 -1.92
CA ILE A 16 4.55 -1.62 -1.56
C ILE A 16 5.23 -0.26 -1.66
N GLY A 17 5.01 0.49 -2.74
CA GLY A 17 5.54 1.84 -2.91
C GLY A 17 5.12 2.80 -1.80
N ALA A 18 3.85 2.78 -1.40
CA ALA A 18 3.32 3.60 -0.31
C ALA A 18 3.93 3.24 1.05
N LEU A 19 4.15 1.96 1.33
CA LEU A 19 4.82 1.51 2.56
C LEU A 19 6.29 1.93 2.60
N ILE A 20 7.00 1.81 1.49
CA ILE A 20 8.38 2.29 1.36
C ILE A 20 8.42 3.81 1.56
N TYR A 21 7.52 4.56 0.94
CA TYR A 21 7.43 6.01 1.11
C TYR A 21 7.15 6.40 2.57
N THR A 22 6.28 5.66 3.25
CA THR A 22 6.02 5.84 4.70
C THR A 22 7.29 5.63 5.52
N ALA A 23 8.09 4.60 5.21
CA ALA A 23 9.35 4.34 5.90
C ALA A 23 10.39 5.45 5.65
N VAL A 24 10.48 5.97 4.42
CA VAL A 24 11.33 7.11 4.09
C VAL A 24 10.89 8.35 4.86
N LEU A 25 9.57 8.62 4.91
CA LEU A 25 9.02 9.73 5.66
C LEU A 25 9.31 9.59 7.16
N PHE A 26 9.23 8.37 7.70
CA PHE A 26 9.56 8.08 9.10
C PHE A 26 10.99 8.47 9.45
N VAL A 27 11.95 8.00 8.64
CA VAL A 27 13.38 8.25 8.85
C VAL A 27 13.73 9.74 8.68
N ASN A 28 13.04 10.45 7.79
CA ASN A 28 13.32 11.87 7.52
C ASN A 28 12.58 12.84 8.48
N SER A 29 11.59 12.39 9.25
CA SER A 29 10.78 13.26 10.13
C SER A 29 11.46 13.65 11.46
N GLY A 30 12.80 13.73 11.50
CA GLY A 30 13.65 13.79 12.69
C GLY A 30 13.53 15.01 13.62
N GLY A 31 12.34 15.36 14.11
CA GLY A 31 12.19 16.28 15.25
C GLY A 31 10.84 16.98 15.44
N ASP A 32 9.95 17.01 14.45
CA ASP A 32 8.70 17.80 14.52
C ASP A 32 7.49 16.97 15.01
N SER A 33 7.12 17.18 16.26
CA SER A 33 6.54 16.17 17.15
C SER A 33 5.03 15.92 17.05
N ASN A 34 4.29 16.55 16.11
CA ASN A 34 2.85 16.31 15.96
C ASN A 34 2.39 16.13 14.51
N PHE A 35 2.92 16.93 13.58
CA PHE A 35 2.49 16.87 12.17
C PHE A 35 3.06 15.63 11.44
N ALA A 36 4.28 15.23 11.80
CA ALA A 36 4.92 14.05 11.24
C ALA A 36 4.17 12.75 11.57
N ILE A 37 3.72 12.61 12.82
CA ILE A 37 3.03 11.41 13.31
C ILE A 37 1.72 11.19 12.56
N ARG A 38 0.94 12.26 12.33
CA ARG A 38 -0.33 12.16 11.60
C ARG A 38 -0.14 11.69 10.16
N ASN A 39 0.85 12.23 9.46
CA ASN A 39 1.17 11.81 8.10
C ASN A 39 1.67 10.36 8.04
N LEU A 40 2.52 9.97 8.99
CA LEU A 40 3.03 8.60 9.11
C LEU A 40 1.92 7.57 9.29
N VAL A 41 0.99 7.84 10.19
CA VAL A 41 -0.15 6.96 10.46
C VAL A 41 -1.04 6.86 9.23
N VAL A 42 -1.33 7.97 8.56
CA VAL A 42 -2.17 7.99 7.35
C VAL A 42 -1.52 7.19 6.22
N PHE A 43 -0.26 7.47 5.87
CA PHE A 43 0.41 6.78 4.77
C PHE A 43 0.69 5.30 5.10
N GLY A 44 1.01 4.98 6.36
CA GLY A 44 1.21 3.61 6.81
C GLY A 44 -0.07 2.77 6.71
N ILE A 45 -1.20 3.29 7.21
CA ILE A 45 -2.50 2.61 7.13
C ILE A 45 -2.95 2.49 5.67
N LEU A 46 -2.85 3.55 4.87
CA LEU A 46 -3.19 3.51 3.45
C LEU A 46 -2.36 2.47 2.69
N GLY A 47 -1.05 2.42 2.94
CA GLY A 47 -0.15 1.44 2.33
C GLY A 47 -0.55 0.00 2.68
N ILE A 48 -0.88 -0.27 3.95
CA ILE A 48 -1.36 -1.59 4.39
C ILE A 48 -2.68 -1.94 3.72
N ILE A 49 -3.64 -1.01 3.66
CA ILE A 49 -4.95 -1.24 3.02
C ILE A 49 -4.77 -1.57 1.54
N PHE A 50 -3.96 -0.78 0.81
CA PHE A 50 -3.71 -1.00 -0.61
C PHE A 50 -2.99 -2.33 -0.87
N PHE A 51 -2.01 -2.66 -0.03
CA PHE A 51 -1.29 -3.93 -0.12
C PHE A 51 -2.22 -5.13 0.13
N ALA A 52 -3.01 -5.10 1.20
CA ALA A 52 -3.96 -6.16 1.54
C ALA A 52 -5.06 -6.30 0.48
N ALA A 53 -5.60 -5.18 -0.02
CA ALA A 53 -6.59 -5.18 -1.09
C ALA A 53 -6.01 -5.73 -2.41
N GLY A 54 -4.78 -5.37 -2.76
CA GLY A 54 -4.09 -5.88 -3.93
C GLY A 54 -3.91 -7.40 -3.88
N ILE A 55 -3.40 -7.93 -2.76
CA ILE A 55 -3.26 -9.38 -2.56
C ILE A 55 -4.61 -10.09 -2.62
N SER A 56 -5.63 -9.54 -1.95
CA SER A 56 -6.98 -10.10 -1.96
C SER A 56 -7.54 -10.19 -3.37
N LEU A 57 -7.34 -9.13 -4.17
CA LEU A 57 -7.80 -9.07 -5.56
C LEU A 57 -7.05 -10.05 -6.46
N VAL A 58 -5.74 -10.24 -6.29
CA VAL A 58 -4.98 -11.28 -7.00
C VAL A 58 -5.41 -12.68 -6.56
N ARG A 59 -5.67 -12.90 -5.26
CA ARG A 59 -6.03 -14.21 -4.70
C ARG A 59 -7.46 -14.63 -5.04
N THR A 60 -8.39 -13.68 -5.16
CA THR A 60 -9.80 -13.94 -5.48
C THR A 60 -10.05 -14.13 -6.98
N THR A 61 -9.05 -13.88 -7.84
CA THR A 61 -9.14 -14.32 -9.24
C THR A 61 -9.02 -15.84 -9.31
N LYS A 62 -10.14 -16.53 -9.11
CA LYS A 62 -10.36 -17.81 -9.77
C LYS A 62 -10.40 -17.51 -11.27
N ASP A 63 -9.55 -18.17 -12.05
CA ASP A 63 -9.77 -18.25 -13.49
C ASP A 63 -11.12 -18.96 -13.66
N GLU A 64 -12.19 -18.19 -13.85
CA GLU A 64 -13.45 -18.71 -14.36
C GLU A 64 -13.17 -19.12 -15.82
N SER A 65 -12.84 -20.40 -16.01
CA SER A 65 -12.84 -21.08 -17.30
C SER A 65 -14.05 -22.00 -17.33
#